data_AF-A0AAJ0I385-F1
#
_entry.id   AF-A0AAJ0I385-F1
#
_cell.length_a   1.000
_cell.length_b   1.000
_cell.length_c   1.000
_cell.angle_alpha   90.00
_cell.angle_beta   90.00
_cell.angle_gamma   90.00
#
_symmetry.space_group_name_H-M   'P 1'
#
loop_
_entity.id
_entity.type
_entity.pdbx_description
1 polymer ?
#
loop_
_entity_poly.entity_id
_entity_poly.type
_entity_poly.pdbx_seq_one_letter_code
_entity_poly.pdbx_strand_id
1 'polypeptide(L)'
;MAPTLARPSLSGVQFILSSPTTTCAATSVVTRAIAARSFSTTRSARDSVSIPPDSPNYIKVPEPPQSSEVRHPFVKGHLPIPRSIFPKKGVPEKVQSGYVDRIAPKSAAELAGLPPKSKQESWRRKMAEARRKSLEAGLQGLWQRKVKRDQKQAKESKARYLANKRAAQAPERLDEVFTRATIRESTAKNTFVPLDPEAFEKAEEAYIRHTEKEAMKSEARRDALVQLYVASKNFIVDEKELEEHVNKHFTEKIHNAGLWESGRSIWDSQKNPISMRELRNEFSGFNDRVTATTSAAVKTTVRQKNVAEELTGGKL
;
A
#
# COMPACT_ATOMS: atom_id res chain seq x y z
N MET A 1 24.25 -24.61 24.81
CA MET A 1 23.10 -25.52 24.98
C MET A 1 21.84 -24.68 25.05
N ALA A 2 21.11 -24.64 23.94
CA ALA A 2 19.86 -23.90 23.78
C ALA A 2 18.87 -24.84 23.07
N PRO A 3 17.61 -24.97 23.50
CA PRO A 3 16.63 -25.73 22.74
C PRO A 3 16.08 -24.87 21.60
N THR A 4 16.31 -25.36 20.38
CA THR A 4 15.70 -24.92 19.12
C THR A 4 14.21 -25.23 19.13
N LEU A 5 13.35 -24.22 18.99
CA LEU A 5 11.90 -24.42 18.82
C LEU A 5 11.58 -24.79 17.37
N ALA A 6 10.99 -25.97 17.21
CA ALA A 6 10.52 -26.52 15.95
C ALA A 6 9.27 -25.76 15.45
N ARG A 7 9.26 -25.41 14.16
CA ARG A 7 8.05 -25.05 13.42
C ARG A 7 7.35 -26.33 12.94
N PRO A 8 6.03 -26.47 13.07
CA PRO A 8 5.30 -27.43 12.26
C PRO A 8 4.94 -26.81 10.90
N SER A 9 5.38 -27.48 9.85
CA SER A 9 4.89 -27.37 8.48
C SER A 9 3.82 -28.44 8.21
N LEU A 10 3.22 -28.34 7.02
CA LEU A 10 2.42 -29.36 6.32
C LEU A 10 0.96 -29.44 6.80
N SER A 11 -0.05 -29.68 5.98
CA SER A 11 -0.22 -29.86 4.53
C SER A 11 -1.69 -30.28 4.42
N GLY A 12 -2.45 -29.69 3.50
CA GLY A 12 -3.76 -30.20 3.16
C GLY A 12 -3.62 -31.48 2.34
N VAL A 13 -4.34 -32.54 2.72
CA VAL A 13 -4.79 -33.61 1.82
C VAL A 13 -6.17 -34.05 2.29
N GLN A 14 -7.05 -34.24 1.31
CA GLN A 14 -8.46 -34.59 1.43
C GLN A 14 -8.67 -36.11 1.61
N PHE A 15 -9.92 -36.44 1.97
CA PHE A 15 -10.73 -37.60 1.52
C PHE A 15 -10.55 -38.97 2.19
N ILE A 16 -11.60 -39.45 2.89
CA ILE A 16 -12.60 -40.46 2.44
C ILE A 16 -13.27 -41.15 3.64
N LEU A 17 -14.57 -41.43 3.42
CA LEU A 17 -15.52 -42.20 4.20
C LEU A 17 -14.96 -43.45 4.90
N SER A 18 -15.45 -43.73 6.11
CA SER A 18 -15.98 -45.06 6.43
C SER A 18 -16.78 -45.06 7.73
N SER A 19 -18.03 -45.49 7.64
CA SER A 19 -18.84 -46.00 8.76
C SER A 19 -18.37 -47.42 9.08
N PRO A 20 -18.53 -47.91 10.32
CA PRO A 20 -19.68 -48.81 10.51
C PRO A 20 -20.40 -48.66 11.84
N THR A 21 -21.65 -49.11 11.75
CA THR A 21 -22.65 -49.46 12.77
C THR A 21 -22.09 -50.28 13.95
N THR A 22 -22.73 -50.18 15.12
CA THR A 22 -23.66 -51.18 15.73
C THR A 22 -23.84 -50.84 17.22
N THR A 23 -25.06 -50.93 17.77
CA THR A 23 -25.21 -51.38 19.18
C THR A 23 -26.00 -50.55 20.21
N CYS A 24 -27.32 -50.75 20.32
CA CYS A 24 -28.15 -50.68 21.54
C CYS A 24 -28.57 -49.29 22.07
N ALA A 25 -29.71 -48.80 21.57
CA ALA A 25 -30.53 -47.81 22.27
C ALA A 25 -31.72 -48.53 22.95
N ALA A 26 -31.72 -48.56 24.29
CA ALA A 26 -32.89 -48.91 25.07
C ALA A 26 -33.92 -47.78 24.95
N THR A 27 -35.11 -48.12 24.49
CA THR A 27 -36.28 -47.25 24.40
C THR A 27 -36.84 -46.98 25.79
N SER A 28 -36.45 -45.85 26.39
CA SER A 28 -37.24 -45.23 27.45
C SER A 28 -38.19 -44.22 26.83
N VAL A 29 -39.45 -44.60 26.72
CA VAL A 29 -40.55 -43.71 26.34
C VAL A 29 -40.80 -42.77 27.52
N VAL A 30 -40.13 -41.62 27.53
CA VAL A 30 -40.48 -40.52 28.43
C VAL A 30 -41.60 -39.72 27.76
N THR A 31 -42.82 -39.97 28.19
CA THR A 31 -43.98 -39.12 27.91
C THR A 31 -43.71 -37.73 28.49
N ARG A 32 -43.31 -36.80 27.63
CA ARG A 32 -43.09 -35.40 27.99
C ARG A 32 -44.44 -34.72 28.13
N ALA A 33 -45.07 -34.86 29.29
CA ALA A 33 -46.22 -34.04 29.67
C ALA A 33 -45.81 -32.56 29.55
N ILE A 34 -46.55 -31.81 28.74
CA ILE A 34 -46.40 -30.36 28.62
C ILE A 34 -46.93 -29.76 29.93
N ALA A 35 -46.09 -29.73 30.95
CA ALA A 35 -46.37 -29.00 32.17
C ALA A 35 -46.33 -27.51 31.83
N ALA A 36 -47.50 -26.87 31.88
CA ALA A 36 -47.63 -25.42 31.87
C ALA A 36 -46.65 -24.84 32.91
N ARG A 37 -45.67 -24.06 32.43
CA ARG A 37 -44.64 -23.45 33.30
C ARG A 37 -45.31 -22.43 34.21
N SER A 38 -45.60 -22.85 35.44
CA SER A 38 -45.96 -21.94 36.53
C SER A 38 -44.69 -21.25 37.02
N PHE A 39 -44.61 -19.93 36.86
CA PHE A 39 -43.55 -19.10 37.41
C PHE A 39 -43.79 -18.93 38.93
N SER A 40 -43.47 -19.96 39.71
CA SER A 40 -43.44 -19.87 41.17
C SER A 40 -42.01 -19.57 41.62
N THR A 41 -41.85 -18.60 42.53
CA THR A 41 -40.59 -18.28 43.22
C THR A 41 -40.33 -19.16 44.44
N THR A 42 -41.20 -20.16 44.69
CA THR A 42 -40.96 -21.15 45.73
C THR A 42 -39.72 -21.99 45.40
N ARG A 43 -38.85 -22.16 46.39
CA ARG A 43 -37.69 -23.06 46.38
C ARG A 43 -38.06 -24.33 45.61
N SER A 44 -37.30 -24.67 44.56
CA SER A 44 -37.65 -25.86 43.77
C SER A 44 -37.70 -27.07 44.72
N ALA A 45 -38.60 -28.02 44.48
CA ALA A 45 -38.69 -29.23 45.30
C ALA A 45 -37.35 -30.01 45.43
N ARG A 46 -36.35 -29.70 44.58
CA ARG A 46 -34.99 -30.25 44.61
C ARG A 46 -34.02 -29.53 45.57
N ASP A 47 -34.34 -28.31 46.01
CA ASP A 47 -33.57 -27.54 47.01
C ASP A 47 -34.31 -27.48 48.36
N SER A 48 -35.54 -28.04 48.41
CA SER A 48 -36.22 -28.37 49.66
C SER A 48 -35.81 -29.74 50.21
N VAL A 49 -35.23 -30.62 49.39
CA VAL A 49 -34.62 -31.89 49.82
C VAL A 49 -33.11 -31.69 49.83
N SER A 50 -32.43 -32.10 50.90
CA SER A 50 -30.97 -31.99 51.01
C SER A 50 -30.29 -32.74 49.87
N ILE A 51 -29.18 -32.20 49.36
CA ILE A 51 -28.37 -32.85 48.33
C ILE A 51 -27.92 -34.22 48.88
N PRO A 52 -28.27 -35.34 48.24
CA PRO A 52 -27.85 -36.66 48.72
C PRO A 52 -26.35 -36.86 48.47
N PRO A 53 -25.68 -37.75 49.24
CA PRO A 53 -24.26 -38.03 49.09
C PRO A 53 -23.87 -38.55 47.70
N ASP A 54 -24.82 -39.16 46.99
CA ASP A 54 -24.60 -39.67 45.63
C ASP A 54 -24.53 -38.56 44.57
N SER A 55 -24.97 -37.34 44.91
CA SER A 55 -24.91 -36.21 43.98
C SER A 55 -23.47 -35.71 43.85
N PRO A 56 -22.95 -35.45 42.64
CA PRO A 56 -21.61 -34.87 42.45
C PRO A 56 -21.49 -33.44 43.01
N ASN A 57 -22.61 -32.82 43.39
CA ASN A 57 -22.64 -31.51 44.03
C ASN A 57 -22.69 -31.61 45.57
N TYR A 58 -22.65 -32.81 46.15
CA TYR A 58 -22.68 -33.01 47.61
C TYR A 58 -21.50 -32.31 48.30
N ILE A 59 -20.30 -32.47 47.72
CA ILE A 59 -19.11 -31.70 48.10
C ILE A 59 -18.67 -30.92 46.87
N LYS A 60 -18.72 -29.59 46.94
CA LYS A 60 -18.28 -28.74 45.83
C LYS A 60 -16.79 -28.48 45.91
N VAL A 61 -16.01 -29.24 45.15
CA VAL A 61 -14.58 -28.96 44.94
C VAL A 61 -14.45 -28.07 43.69
N PRO A 62 -14.03 -26.81 43.82
CA PRO A 62 -13.84 -25.94 42.67
C PRO A 62 -12.57 -26.33 41.91
N GLU A 63 -12.66 -26.35 40.59
CA GLU A 63 -11.51 -26.56 39.72
C GLU A 63 -10.57 -25.34 39.73
N PRO A 64 -9.24 -25.54 39.63
CA PRO A 64 -8.31 -24.43 39.45
C PRO A 64 -8.56 -23.72 38.10
N PRO A 65 -8.22 -22.43 37.98
CA PRO A 65 -8.41 -21.70 36.72
C PRO A 65 -7.60 -22.33 35.59
N GLN A 66 -8.16 -22.36 34.37
CA GLN A 66 -7.53 -22.92 33.18
C GLN A 66 -7.22 -24.43 33.23
N SER A 67 -7.95 -25.22 34.02
CA SER A 67 -7.76 -26.69 34.11
C SER A 67 -8.40 -27.49 32.96
N SER A 68 -9.41 -26.93 32.29
CA SER A 68 -10.21 -27.61 31.28
C SER A 68 -10.30 -26.80 29.98
N GLU A 69 -10.15 -27.47 28.84
CA GLU A 69 -10.18 -26.87 27.50
C GLU A 69 -11.39 -27.30 26.65
N VAL A 70 -12.52 -27.61 27.28
CA VAL A 70 -13.74 -28.06 26.59
C VAL A 70 -14.15 -27.04 25.51
N ARG A 71 -14.32 -27.52 24.26
CA ARG A 71 -14.73 -26.70 23.12
C ARG A 71 -16.25 -26.83 22.91
N HIS A 72 -16.99 -25.75 23.18
CA HIS A 72 -18.43 -25.75 22.93
C HIS A 72 -18.73 -25.64 21.42
N PRO A 73 -19.68 -26.43 20.88
CA PRO A 73 -20.07 -26.36 19.48
C PRO A 73 -20.78 -25.03 19.17
N PHE A 74 -20.73 -24.59 17.92
CA PHE A 74 -21.41 -23.37 17.48
C PHE A 74 -22.94 -23.56 17.50
N VAL A 75 -23.65 -22.71 18.25
CA VAL A 75 -25.12 -22.71 18.31
C VAL A 75 -25.68 -21.97 17.09
N LYS A 76 -26.54 -22.64 16.30
CA LYS A 76 -27.18 -22.07 15.10
C LYS A 76 -28.41 -21.20 15.47
N GLY A 77 -28.76 -20.27 14.59
CA GLY A 77 -29.91 -19.38 14.75
C GLY A 77 -29.61 -18.08 15.50
N HIS A 78 -30.62 -17.24 15.70
CA HIS A 78 -30.52 -15.99 16.47
C HIS A 78 -31.84 -15.70 17.20
N LEU A 79 -31.76 -14.92 18.30
CA LEU A 79 -32.93 -14.40 19.01
C LEU A 79 -33.21 -12.95 18.57
N PRO A 80 -34.47 -12.48 18.58
CA PRO A 80 -34.79 -11.10 18.23
C PRO A 80 -34.17 -10.13 19.24
N ILE A 81 -33.47 -9.11 18.74
CA ILE A 81 -32.81 -8.12 19.58
C ILE A 81 -33.86 -7.17 20.18
N PRO A 82 -33.97 -7.04 21.52
CA PRO A 82 -34.92 -6.12 22.13
C PRO A 82 -34.65 -4.66 21.77
N ARG A 83 -35.71 -3.91 21.43
CA ARG A 83 -35.61 -2.48 21.11
C ARG A 83 -35.12 -1.64 22.29
N SER A 84 -34.44 -0.55 21.99
CA SER A 84 -34.00 0.42 23.01
C SER A 84 -35.14 1.36 23.40
N ILE A 85 -35.42 1.49 24.70
CA ILE A 85 -36.49 2.33 25.25
C ILE A 85 -35.98 3.74 25.60
N PHE A 86 -34.68 3.87 25.86
CA PHE A 86 -34.02 5.11 26.28
C PHE A 86 -32.95 5.52 25.28
N PRO A 87 -32.68 6.83 25.11
CA PRO A 87 -31.58 7.30 24.28
C PRO A 87 -30.22 6.86 24.83
N LYS A 88 -29.19 6.89 23.97
CA LYS A 88 -27.82 6.50 24.38
C LYS A 88 -27.19 7.50 25.35
N LYS A 89 -27.54 8.78 25.26
CA LYS A 89 -26.98 9.89 26.05
C LYS A 89 -28.11 10.67 26.73
N GLY A 90 -27.76 11.34 27.83
CA GLY A 90 -28.70 12.12 28.64
C GLY A 90 -29.58 11.27 29.56
N VAL A 91 -30.27 11.95 30.48
CA VAL A 91 -31.29 11.36 31.35
C VAL A 91 -32.65 11.64 30.71
N PRO A 92 -33.44 10.62 30.34
CA PRO A 92 -34.74 10.83 29.73
C PRO A 92 -35.80 11.22 30.76
N GLU A 93 -36.80 12.00 30.35
CA GLU A 93 -37.95 12.38 31.20
C GLU A 93 -38.73 11.18 31.76
N LYS A 94 -38.64 10.03 31.09
CA LYS A 94 -39.37 8.80 31.42
C LYS A 94 -38.98 8.17 32.76
N VAL A 95 -37.88 8.62 33.36
CA VAL A 95 -37.38 8.11 34.65
C VAL A 95 -37.49 9.14 35.77
N GLN A 96 -38.05 10.31 35.48
CA GLN A 96 -38.27 11.37 36.48
C GLN A 96 -39.42 11.01 37.41
N SER A 97 -39.35 11.51 38.65
CA SER A 97 -40.43 11.38 39.61
C SER A 97 -41.73 11.99 39.08
N GLY A 98 -42.84 11.27 39.21
CA GLY A 98 -44.16 11.73 38.75
C GLY A 98 -44.40 11.62 37.24
N TYR A 99 -43.49 11.03 36.47
CA TYR A 99 -43.73 10.76 35.04
C TYR A 99 -44.97 9.89 34.84
N VAL A 100 -45.09 8.77 35.58
CA VAL A 100 -46.22 7.84 35.45
C VAL A 100 -47.53 8.48 35.89
N ASP A 101 -47.54 9.26 36.98
CA ASP A 101 -48.75 9.95 37.43
C ASP A 101 -49.24 10.99 36.40
N ARG A 102 -48.32 11.62 35.67
CA ARG A 102 -48.64 12.57 34.59
C ARG A 102 -49.20 11.90 33.35
N ILE A 103 -48.61 10.79 32.89
CA ILE A 103 -49.03 10.12 31.65
C ILE A 103 -50.16 9.10 31.85
N ALA A 104 -50.37 8.63 33.07
CA ALA A 104 -51.41 7.67 33.45
C ALA A 104 -52.11 8.13 34.75
N PRO A 105 -52.83 9.26 34.73
CA PRO A 105 -53.47 9.81 35.92
C PRO A 105 -54.58 8.88 36.46
N LYS A 106 -54.91 9.06 37.74
CA LYS A 106 -56.06 8.39 38.38
C LYS A 106 -57.37 9.04 37.92
N SER A 107 -58.46 8.29 37.99
CA SER A 107 -59.79 8.83 37.66
C SER A 107 -60.23 9.87 38.69
N ALA A 108 -61.02 10.87 38.29
CA ALA A 108 -61.48 11.93 39.20
C ALA A 108 -62.23 11.37 40.43
N ALA A 109 -63.03 10.31 40.24
CA ALA A 109 -63.75 9.63 41.32
C ALA A 109 -62.81 8.88 42.30
N GLU A 110 -61.70 8.33 41.82
CA GLU A 110 -60.68 7.68 42.65
C GLU A 110 -59.88 8.72 43.45
N LEU A 111 -59.58 9.88 42.84
CA LEU A 111 -58.94 11.01 43.53
C LEU A 111 -59.84 11.63 44.60
N ALA A 112 -61.15 11.71 44.34
CA ALA A 112 -62.16 12.17 45.30
C ALA A 112 -62.51 11.12 46.38
N GLY A 113 -61.89 9.93 46.35
CA GLY A 113 -62.10 8.88 47.36
C GLY A 113 -63.46 8.17 47.28
N LEU A 114 -64.19 8.31 46.17
CA LEU A 114 -65.53 7.70 46.02
C LEU A 114 -65.42 6.19 45.76
N PRO A 115 -66.36 5.37 46.28
CA PRO A 115 -66.40 3.93 46.01
C PRO A 115 -66.68 3.65 44.52
N PRO A 116 -66.34 2.46 44.01
CA PRO A 116 -66.67 2.06 42.64
C PRO A 116 -68.19 1.89 42.47
N LYS A 117 -68.75 2.38 41.37
CA LYS A 117 -70.19 2.33 41.09
C LYS A 117 -70.67 0.93 40.70
N SER A 118 -69.78 0.10 40.14
CA SER A 118 -70.10 -1.27 39.73
C SER A 118 -68.92 -2.23 39.89
N LYS A 119 -69.19 -3.55 39.86
CA LYS A 119 -68.16 -4.60 39.89
C LYS A 119 -67.18 -4.48 38.71
N GLN A 120 -67.65 -4.05 37.54
CA GLN A 120 -66.82 -3.81 36.37
C GLN A 120 -65.91 -2.59 36.57
N GLU A 121 -66.38 -1.54 37.25
CA GLU A 121 -65.53 -0.39 37.60
C GLU A 121 -64.46 -0.76 38.61
N SER A 122 -64.79 -1.55 39.63
CA SER A 122 -63.80 -1.98 40.63
C SER A 122 -62.68 -2.83 40.00
N TRP A 123 -63.02 -3.71 39.05
CA TRP A 123 -62.03 -4.45 38.25
C TRP A 123 -61.16 -3.52 37.41
N ARG A 124 -61.76 -2.54 36.72
CA ARG A 124 -61.01 -1.55 35.92
C ARG A 124 -60.05 -0.73 36.77
N ARG A 125 -60.46 -0.30 37.97
CA ARG A 125 -59.57 0.40 38.92
C ARG A 125 -58.38 -0.48 39.32
N LYS A 126 -58.62 -1.75 39.68
CA LYS A 126 -57.54 -2.71 39.99
C LYS A 126 -56.57 -2.91 38.82
N MET A 127 -57.10 -3.08 37.61
CA MET A 127 -56.28 -3.26 36.40
C MET A 127 -55.48 -2.01 36.05
N ALA A 128 -56.06 -0.81 36.21
CA ALA A 128 -55.36 0.44 36.00
C ALA A 128 -54.20 0.60 37.00
N GLU A 129 -54.44 0.30 38.27
CA GLU A 129 -53.40 0.34 39.30
C GLU A 129 -52.28 -0.66 39.04
N ALA A 130 -52.61 -1.90 38.65
CA ALA A 130 -51.62 -2.91 38.28
C ALA A 130 -50.74 -2.43 37.11
N ARG A 131 -51.33 -1.80 36.09
CA ARG A 131 -50.60 -1.23 34.95
C ARG A 131 -49.69 -0.09 35.38
N ARG A 132 -50.17 0.87 36.20
CA ARG A 132 -49.35 1.98 36.74
C ARG A 132 -48.14 1.46 37.53
N LYS A 133 -48.37 0.57 38.48
CA LYS A 133 -47.29 -0.05 39.28
C LYS A 133 -46.27 -0.78 38.41
N SER A 134 -46.75 -1.55 37.42
CA SER A 134 -45.86 -2.27 36.50
C SER A 134 -45.06 -1.35 35.58
N LEU A 135 -45.64 -0.21 35.18
CA LEU A 135 -44.98 0.78 34.32
C LEU A 135 -43.88 1.51 35.08
N GLU A 136 -44.15 1.95 36.31
CA GLU A 136 -43.17 2.61 37.18
C GLU A 136 -41.99 1.68 37.47
N ALA A 137 -42.28 0.47 38.00
CA ALA A 137 -41.25 -0.52 38.29
C ALA A 137 -40.48 -0.97 37.02
N GLY A 138 -41.17 -1.06 35.88
CA GLY A 138 -40.59 -1.40 34.59
C GLY A 138 -39.62 -0.34 34.08
N LEU A 139 -40.01 0.94 34.10
CA LEU A 139 -39.17 2.05 33.65
C LEU A 139 -37.93 2.21 34.56
N GLN A 140 -38.13 2.21 35.87
CA GLN A 140 -37.03 2.30 36.84
C GLN A 140 -36.08 1.10 36.72
N GLY A 141 -36.60 -0.13 36.67
CA GLY A 141 -35.80 -1.35 36.58
C GLY A 141 -35.00 -1.45 35.28
N LEU A 142 -35.61 -1.09 34.14
CA LEU A 142 -34.91 -1.08 32.85
C LEU A 142 -33.86 0.04 32.78
N TRP A 143 -34.12 1.19 33.40
CA TRP A 143 -33.15 2.28 33.48
C TRP A 143 -31.91 1.88 34.29
N GLN A 144 -32.11 1.30 35.48
CA GLN A 144 -31.00 0.80 36.31
C GLN A 144 -30.15 -0.24 35.56
N ARG A 145 -30.79 -1.14 34.78
CA ARG A 145 -30.07 -2.11 33.92
C ARG A 145 -29.23 -1.40 32.86
N LYS A 146 -29.78 -0.37 32.21
CA LYS A 146 -29.04 0.45 31.23
C LYS A 146 -27.83 1.13 31.87
N VAL A 147 -28.03 1.84 32.98
CA VAL A 147 -26.96 2.55 33.69
C VAL A 147 -25.84 1.59 34.11
N LYS A 148 -26.19 0.45 34.71
CA LYS A 148 -25.21 -0.56 35.14
C LYS A 148 -24.40 -1.13 33.97
N ARG A 149 -25.07 -1.42 32.84
CA ARG A 149 -24.40 -1.89 31.61
C ARG A 149 -23.44 -0.83 31.08
N ASP A 150 -23.89 0.40 30.96
CA ASP A 150 -23.11 1.49 30.37
C ASP A 150 -21.89 1.83 31.27
N GLN A 151 -22.05 1.80 32.59
CA GLN A 151 -20.94 1.95 33.56
C GLN A 151 -19.91 0.82 33.45
N LYS A 152 -20.35 -0.44 33.34
CA LYS A 152 -19.45 -1.59 33.18
C LYS A 152 -18.60 -1.44 31.92
N GLN A 153 -19.23 -1.12 30.79
CA GLN A 153 -18.54 -0.89 29.52
C GLN A 153 -17.55 0.28 29.59
N ALA A 154 -17.94 1.40 30.19
CA ALA A 154 -17.05 2.56 30.35
C ALA A 154 -15.82 2.22 31.22
N LYS A 155 -16.01 1.44 32.30
CA LYS A 155 -14.92 0.99 33.17
C LYS A 155 -13.95 0.07 32.43
N GLU A 156 -14.46 -0.95 31.75
CA GLU A 156 -13.65 -1.94 31.01
C GLU A 156 -12.90 -1.29 29.85
N SER A 157 -13.57 -0.45 29.06
CA SER A 157 -12.95 0.27 27.94
C SER A 157 -11.84 1.22 28.40
N LYS A 158 -12.07 1.97 29.49
CA LYS A 158 -11.04 2.84 30.08
C LYS A 158 -9.84 2.03 30.57
N ALA A 159 -10.07 0.94 31.29
CA ALA A 159 -8.99 0.08 31.79
C ALA A 159 -8.15 -0.50 30.64
N ARG A 160 -8.82 -1.02 29.60
CA ARG A 160 -8.15 -1.55 28.40
C ARG A 160 -7.36 -0.47 27.65
N TYR A 161 -7.94 0.72 27.47
CA TYR A 161 -7.26 1.84 26.83
C TYR A 161 -5.98 2.22 27.58
N LEU A 162 -6.06 2.37 28.91
CA LEU A 162 -4.91 2.74 29.72
C LEU A 162 -3.82 1.66 29.74
N ALA A 163 -4.20 0.38 29.80
CA ALA A 163 -3.26 -0.73 29.73
C ALA A 163 -2.50 -0.74 28.39
N ASN A 164 -3.22 -0.60 27.28
CA ASN A 164 -2.62 -0.56 25.94
C ASN A 164 -1.71 0.66 25.77
N LYS A 165 -2.17 1.85 26.18
CA LYS A 165 -1.37 3.07 26.11
C LYS A 165 -0.10 2.95 26.95
N ARG A 166 -0.19 2.39 28.15
CA ARG A 166 0.96 2.15 29.03
C ARG A 166 1.94 1.18 28.40
N ALA A 167 1.48 0.08 27.80
CA ALA A 167 2.36 -0.89 27.15
C ALA A 167 3.07 -0.28 25.92
N ALA A 168 2.38 0.53 25.12
CA ALA A 168 2.96 1.17 23.94
C ALA A 168 4.00 2.26 24.28
N GLN A 169 3.88 2.89 25.47
CA GLN A 169 4.79 3.91 25.96
C GLN A 169 5.77 3.38 27.03
N ALA A 170 5.80 2.07 27.24
CA ALA A 170 6.68 1.47 28.23
C ALA A 170 8.14 1.60 27.77
N PRO A 171 9.09 1.85 28.69
CA PRO A 171 10.50 1.81 28.34
C PRO A 171 10.90 0.40 27.92
N GLU A 172 11.96 0.32 27.13
CA GLU A 172 12.58 -0.95 26.78
C GLU A 172 13.10 -1.68 28.02
N ARG A 173 13.22 -3.00 27.90
CA ARG A 173 13.72 -3.87 28.97
C ARG A 173 15.25 -3.71 29.10
N LEU A 174 15.78 -3.69 30.32
CA LEU A 174 17.21 -3.39 30.56
C LEU A 174 18.17 -4.37 29.89
N ASP A 175 17.85 -5.67 29.87
CA ASP A 175 18.63 -6.68 29.16
C ASP A 175 18.69 -6.44 27.65
N GLU A 176 17.58 -5.98 27.04
CA GLU A 176 17.56 -5.62 25.61
C GLU A 176 18.46 -4.41 25.33
N VAL A 177 18.46 -3.43 26.24
CA VAL A 177 19.31 -2.23 26.12
C VAL A 177 20.80 -2.59 26.17
N PHE A 178 21.21 -3.50 27.05
CA PHE A 178 22.62 -3.84 27.22
C PHE A 178 23.14 -4.91 26.25
N THR A 179 22.24 -5.67 25.60
CA THR A 179 22.62 -6.76 24.68
C THR A 179 22.45 -6.41 23.21
N ARG A 180 21.66 -5.39 22.86
CA ARG A 180 21.49 -4.95 21.46
C ARG A 180 22.80 -4.41 20.87
N ALA A 181 22.97 -4.62 19.57
CA ALA A 181 24.07 -4.00 18.83
C ALA A 181 23.94 -2.47 18.79
N THR A 182 25.08 -1.78 18.74
CA THR A 182 25.10 -0.32 18.66
C THR A 182 24.84 0.15 17.23
N ILE A 183 23.89 1.08 17.07
CA ILE A 183 23.67 1.83 15.83
C ILE A 183 23.98 3.30 16.12
N ARG A 184 24.86 3.91 15.34
CA ARG A 184 25.21 5.33 15.50
C ARG A 184 23.97 6.20 15.29
N GLU A 185 23.78 7.20 16.14
CA GLU A 185 22.62 8.09 16.06
C GLU A 185 22.54 8.85 14.74
N SER A 186 23.70 9.19 14.16
CA SER A 186 23.78 9.83 12.84
C SER A 186 23.13 9.02 11.72
N THR A 187 23.00 7.70 11.86
CA THR A 187 22.33 6.85 10.87
C THR A 187 20.90 6.53 11.30
N ALA A 188 20.66 6.36 12.61
CA ALA A 188 19.34 5.98 13.12
C ALA A 188 18.33 7.14 13.19
N LYS A 189 18.79 8.37 13.49
CA LYS A 189 17.93 9.52 13.78
C LYS A 189 17.96 10.61 12.72
N ASN A 190 19.02 10.72 11.91
CA ASN A 190 19.14 11.75 10.87
C ASN A 190 18.29 11.38 9.63
N THR A 191 16.97 11.42 9.78
CA THR A 191 16.01 11.21 8.68
C THR A 191 15.73 12.49 7.90
N PHE A 192 15.93 13.64 8.54
CA PHE A 192 15.75 14.95 7.93
C PHE A 192 16.91 15.25 6.98
N VAL A 193 16.59 15.55 5.72
CA VAL A 193 17.55 16.01 4.71
C VAL A 193 17.41 17.53 4.59
N PRO A 194 18.33 18.32 5.17
CA PRO A 194 18.31 19.76 4.98
C PRO A 194 18.66 20.12 3.54
N LEU A 195 18.28 21.33 3.13
CA LEU A 195 18.82 21.92 1.91
C LEU A 195 20.34 22.11 2.07
N ASP A 196 21.09 21.85 1.00
CA ASP A 196 22.53 22.12 0.99
C ASP A 196 22.76 23.62 1.22
N PRO A 197 23.50 24.02 2.28
CA PRO A 197 23.82 25.43 2.52
C PRO A 197 24.49 26.11 1.32
N GLU A 198 25.23 25.35 0.52
CA GLU A 198 25.99 25.84 -0.64
C GLU A 198 25.24 25.64 -1.97
N ALA A 199 23.94 25.36 -1.92
CA ALA A 199 23.15 25.05 -3.12
C ALA A 199 23.20 26.16 -4.18
N PHE A 200 23.16 27.42 -3.75
CA PHE A 200 23.15 28.57 -4.64
C PHE A 200 24.50 28.77 -5.33
N GLU A 201 25.59 28.72 -4.56
CA GLU A 201 26.95 28.84 -5.08
C GLU A 201 27.26 27.72 -6.09
N LYS A 202 26.92 26.47 -5.75
CA LYS A 202 27.11 25.33 -6.65
C LYS A 202 26.28 25.44 -7.93
N ALA A 203 25.08 26.03 -7.86
CA ALA A 203 24.24 26.24 -9.03
C ALA A 203 24.85 27.28 -9.98
N GLU A 204 25.40 28.38 -9.45
CA GLU A 204 26.09 29.40 -10.24
C GLU A 204 27.35 28.83 -10.91
N GLU A 205 28.18 28.08 -10.18
CA GLU A 205 29.36 27.42 -10.74
C GLU A 205 29.00 26.35 -11.80
N ALA A 206 27.90 25.62 -11.59
CA ALA A 206 27.41 24.65 -12.55
C ALA A 206 26.91 25.34 -13.83
N TYR A 207 26.27 26.51 -13.70
CA TYR A 207 25.82 27.30 -14.83
C TYR A 207 27.00 27.75 -15.70
N ILE A 208 28.05 28.31 -15.11
CA ILE A 208 29.26 28.73 -15.83
C ILE A 208 29.86 27.55 -16.61
N ARG A 209 30.13 26.42 -15.95
CA ARG A 209 30.67 25.22 -16.61
C ARG A 209 29.76 24.67 -17.71
N HIS A 210 28.44 24.81 -17.56
CA HIS A 210 27.50 24.41 -18.60
C HIS A 210 27.60 25.33 -19.82
N THR A 211 27.64 26.64 -19.61
CA THR A 211 27.77 27.63 -20.70
C THR A 211 29.07 27.46 -21.48
N GLU A 212 30.18 27.11 -20.83
CA GLU A 212 31.45 26.79 -21.49
C GLU A 212 31.33 25.58 -22.42
N LYS A 213 30.61 24.52 -21.99
CA LYS A 213 30.35 23.35 -22.83
C LYS A 213 29.45 23.68 -24.02
N GLU A 214 28.47 24.56 -23.85
CA GLU A 214 27.65 25.03 -24.96
C GLU A 214 28.44 25.90 -25.93
N ALA A 215 29.34 26.76 -25.41
CA ALA A 215 30.26 27.54 -26.22
C ALA A 215 31.15 26.63 -27.06
N MET A 216 31.76 25.59 -26.49
CA MET A 216 32.56 24.61 -27.26
C MET A 216 31.75 23.93 -28.38
N LYS A 217 30.49 23.57 -28.12
CA LYS A 217 29.61 23.01 -29.17
C LYS A 217 29.28 24.04 -30.25
N SER A 218 29.16 25.31 -29.88
CA SER A 218 28.94 26.41 -30.82
C SER A 218 30.18 26.64 -31.69
N GLU A 219 31.37 26.61 -31.10
CA GLU A 219 32.64 26.71 -31.82
C GLU A 219 32.82 25.56 -32.80
N ALA A 220 32.57 24.31 -32.38
CA ALA A 220 32.63 23.17 -33.30
C ALA A 220 31.63 23.29 -34.47
N ARG A 221 30.43 23.84 -34.22
CA ARG A 221 29.46 24.15 -35.29
C ARG A 221 29.96 25.27 -36.21
N ARG A 222 30.59 26.30 -35.66
CA ARG A 222 31.19 27.40 -36.41
C ARG A 222 32.28 26.87 -37.34
N ASP A 223 33.16 26.00 -36.86
CA ASP A 223 34.25 25.43 -37.64
C ASP A 223 33.73 24.60 -38.82
N ALA A 224 32.67 23.80 -38.60
CA ALA A 224 32.00 23.06 -39.67
C ALA A 224 31.39 23.98 -40.74
N LEU A 225 30.78 25.10 -40.32
CA LEU A 225 30.24 26.11 -41.26
C LEU A 225 31.34 26.82 -42.04
N VAL A 226 32.47 27.15 -41.39
CA VAL A 226 33.64 27.75 -42.05
C VAL A 226 34.21 26.80 -43.10
N GLN A 227 34.27 25.49 -42.82
CA GLN A 227 34.67 24.50 -43.80
C GLN A 227 33.72 24.46 -45.01
N LEU A 228 32.40 24.50 -44.77
CA LEU A 228 31.40 24.55 -45.84
C LEU A 228 31.54 25.82 -46.69
N TYR A 229 31.82 26.96 -46.05
CA TYR A 229 32.06 28.23 -46.75
C TYR A 229 33.28 28.20 -47.68
N VAL A 230 34.37 27.54 -47.28
CA VAL A 230 35.52 27.36 -48.19
C VAL A 230 35.18 26.41 -49.33
N ALA A 231 34.42 25.35 -49.05
CA ALA A 231 34.00 24.36 -50.04
C ALA A 231 32.99 24.91 -51.06
N SER A 232 32.22 25.94 -50.69
CA SER A 232 31.17 26.50 -51.55
C SER A 232 31.68 27.15 -52.84
N LYS A 233 33.00 27.37 -52.97
CA LYS A 233 33.64 27.83 -54.23
C LYS A 233 33.41 26.89 -55.41
N ASN A 234 33.16 25.61 -55.14
CA ASN A 234 32.90 24.61 -56.17
C ASN A 234 31.40 24.29 -56.31
N PHE A 235 30.54 24.95 -55.53
CA PHE A 235 29.10 24.76 -55.65
C PHE A 235 28.61 25.58 -56.84
N ILE A 236 27.66 24.99 -57.57
CA ILE A 236 26.96 25.66 -58.67
C ILE A 236 25.66 26.18 -58.07
N VAL A 237 25.52 27.50 -57.95
CA VAL A 237 24.33 28.12 -57.35
C VAL A 237 23.40 28.71 -58.40
N ASP A 238 23.95 29.14 -59.54
CA ASP A 238 23.21 29.80 -60.61
C ASP A 238 23.18 28.96 -61.90
N GLU A 239 22.14 29.14 -62.70
CA GLU A 239 21.98 28.44 -64.00
C GLU A 239 23.14 28.75 -64.98
N LYS A 240 23.70 29.97 -64.90
CA LYS A 240 24.85 30.38 -65.72
C LYS A 240 26.10 29.55 -65.42
N GLU A 241 26.40 29.33 -64.14
CA GLU A 241 27.54 28.51 -63.73
C GLU A 241 27.33 27.04 -64.12
N LEU A 242 26.07 26.56 -64.08
CA LEU A 242 25.72 25.21 -64.51
C LEU A 242 25.98 25.01 -66.00
N GLU A 243 25.52 25.92 -66.86
CA GLU A 243 25.75 25.85 -68.30
C GLU A 243 27.25 25.85 -68.64
N GLU A 244 28.03 26.72 -67.99
CA GLU A 244 29.48 26.77 -68.17
C GLU A 244 30.15 25.45 -67.73
N HIS A 245 29.74 24.91 -66.58
CA HIS A 245 30.29 23.65 -66.06
C HIS A 245 29.93 22.46 -66.97
N VAL A 246 28.70 22.41 -67.46
CA VAL A 246 28.24 21.36 -68.40
C VAL A 246 29.01 21.45 -69.71
N ASN A 247 29.11 22.63 -70.32
CA ASN A 247 29.84 22.81 -71.58
C ASN A 247 31.33 22.47 -71.43
N LYS A 248 31.92 22.69 -70.25
CA LYS A 248 33.31 22.36 -69.95
C LYS A 248 33.54 20.86 -69.81
N HIS A 249 32.67 20.15 -69.08
CA HIS A 249 32.88 18.75 -68.71
C HIS A 249 32.21 17.75 -69.66
N PHE A 250 31.09 18.09 -70.29
CA PHE A 250 30.33 17.21 -71.20
C PHE A 250 30.74 17.43 -72.67
N THR A 251 32.00 17.17 -72.99
CA THR A 251 32.50 17.20 -74.38
C THR A 251 32.89 15.80 -74.85
N GLU A 252 32.76 15.52 -76.15
CA GLU A 252 33.02 14.19 -76.73
C GLU A 252 34.46 13.67 -76.53
N LYS A 253 35.41 14.55 -76.18
CA LYS A 253 36.85 14.24 -76.05
C LYS A 253 37.38 14.32 -74.61
N ILE A 254 36.53 14.53 -73.60
CA ILE A 254 36.99 14.76 -72.21
C ILE A 254 37.68 13.54 -71.57
N HIS A 255 37.29 12.33 -71.96
CA HIS A 255 37.79 11.07 -71.40
C HIS A 255 38.90 10.41 -72.24
N ASN A 256 39.55 11.17 -73.13
CA ASN A 256 40.54 10.60 -74.03
C ASN A 256 41.81 10.15 -73.29
N ALA A 257 42.07 8.84 -73.32
CA ALA A 257 43.19 8.20 -72.67
C ALA A 257 44.42 8.16 -73.61
N GLY A 258 45.04 9.32 -73.84
CA GLY A 258 46.30 9.42 -74.57
C GLY A 258 46.19 9.35 -76.09
N LEU A 259 47.34 9.16 -76.75
CA LEU A 259 47.53 9.41 -78.19
C LEU A 259 47.04 8.25 -79.10
N TRP A 260 46.70 7.08 -78.54
CA TRP A 260 46.50 5.84 -79.31
C TRP A 260 45.20 5.08 -79.00
N GLU A 261 44.44 5.44 -77.96
CA GLU A 261 43.22 4.72 -77.55
C GLU A 261 42.08 5.72 -77.27
N SER A 262 41.00 5.64 -78.06
CA SER A 262 39.85 6.55 -77.94
C SER A 262 38.93 6.10 -76.80
N GLY A 263 39.28 6.52 -75.58
CA GLY A 263 38.46 6.34 -74.39
C GLY A 263 37.17 7.16 -74.42
N ARG A 264 36.03 6.55 -74.10
CA ARG A 264 34.71 7.20 -74.03
C ARG A 264 34.13 7.22 -72.61
N SER A 265 34.84 6.64 -71.65
CA SER A 265 34.37 6.45 -70.29
C SER A 265 35.39 6.92 -69.25
N ILE A 266 34.92 7.22 -68.05
CA ILE A 266 35.79 7.55 -66.91
C ILE A 266 36.81 6.45 -66.61
N TRP A 267 36.49 5.18 -66.91
CA TRP A 267 37.36 4.02 -66.73
C TRP A 267 38.56 4.02 -67.67
N ASP A 268 38.43 4.65 -68.84
CA ASP A 268 39.53 4.78 -69.79
C ASP A 268 40.52 5.86 -69.30
N SER A 269 39.98 6.97 -68.77
CA SER A 269 40.79 8.11 -68.29
C SER A 269 41.40 7.93 -66.89
N GLN A 270 40.65 7.37 -65.93
CA GLN A 270 41.03 7.24 -64.52
C GLN A 270 41.21 5.78 -64.08
N LYS A 271 41.32 4.84 -65.03
CA LYS A 271 41.46 3.39 -64.82
C LYS A 271 40.30 2.80 -64.01
N ASN A 272 40.50 2.61 -62.72
CA ASN A 272 39.55 1.97 -61.82
C ASN A 272 39.29 2.89 -60.63
N PRO A 273 38.06 2.90 -60.08
CA PRO A 273 37.81 3.55 -58.81
C PRO A 273 38.69 2.92 -57.73
N ILE A 274 39.08 3.73 -56.77
CA ILE A 274 40.09 3.34 -55.78
C ILE A 274 39.74 2.02 -55.10
N SER A 275 40.62 1.03 -55.23
CA SER A 275 40.40 -0.31 -54.70
C SER A 275 40.97 -0.48 -53.28
N MET A 276 40.50 -1.49 -52.54
CA MET A 276 41.08 -1.85 -51.23
C MET A 276 42.57 -2.20 -51.33
N ARG A 277 43.01 -2.71 -52.49
CA ARG A 277 44.42 -3.01 -52.77
C ARG A 277 45.23 -1.73 -52.87
N GLU A 278 44.73 -0.71 -53.56
CA GLU A 278 45.38 0.59 -53.69
C GLU A 278 45.43 1.33 -52.36
N LEU A 279 44.30 1.43 -51.63
CA LEU A 279 44.26 2.01 -50.29
C LEU A 279 45.30 1.35 -49.37
N ARG A 280 45.36 0.01 -49.32
CA ARG A 280 46.35 -0.70 -48.50
C ARG A 280 47.77 -0.41 -48.95
N ASN A 281 48.04 -0.47 -50.25
CA ASN A 281 49.38 -0.20 -50.79
C ASN A 281 49.89 1.19 -50.38
N GLU A 282 49.03 2.20 -50.34
CA GLU A 282 49.38 3.56 -49.90
C GLU A 282 49.84 3.66 -48.43
N PHE A 283 49.41 2.74 -47.56
CA PHE A 283 49.80 2.73 -46.15
C PHE A 283 50.86 1.65 -45.82
N SER A 284 50.83 0.49 -46.49
CA SER A 284 51.66 -0.68 -46.15
C SER A 284 52.79 -0.99 -47.13
N GLY A 285 52.66 -0.61 -48.40
CA GLY A 285 53.60 -1.02 -49.47
C GLY A 285 54.55 0.07 -49.94
N PHE A 286 54.12 1.32 -49.95
CA PHE A 286 54.87 2.46 -50.48
C PHE A 286 55.78 3.16 -49.46
N ASN A 287 56.08 2.59 -48.28
CA ASN A 287 56.99 3.20 -47.31
C ASN A 287 58.46 2.75 -47.45
N ASP A 288 58.73 1.75 -48.30
CA ASP A 288 60.07 1.24 -48.52
C ASP A 288 60.58 1.65 -49.92
N ARG A 289 61.35 2.74 -49.91
CA ARG A 289 62.32 3.17 -50.93
C ARG A 289 61.80 3.61 -52.33
N VAL A 290 61.96 4.93 -52.53
CA VAL A 290 62.05 5.70 -53.80
C VAL A 290 60.74 6.23 -54.40
N THR A 291 59.65 5.48 -54.52
CA THR A 291 58.34 6.03 -54.97
C THR A 291 57.50 6.62 -53.82
N ALA A 292 57.85 6.23 -52.58
CA ALA A 292 57.36 6.78 -51.32
C ALA A 292 57.54 8.30 -51.20
N THR A 293 58.69 8.79 -51.65
CA THR A 293 59.27 10.06 -51.20
C THR A 293 58.56 11.28 -51.79
N THR A 294 57.90 11.14 -52.95
CA THR A 294 57.20 12.26 -53.61
C THR A 294 55.70 12.30 -53.28
N SER A 295 55.02 11.15 -53.19
CA SER A 295 53.59 11.07 -52.83
C SER A 295 53.34 11.28 -51.33
N ALA A 296 54.27 10.84 -50.46
CA ALA A 296 54.18 11.11 -49.03
C ALA A 296 54.37 12.59 -48.71
N ALA A 297 55.19 13.32 -49.47
CA ALA A 297 55.44 14.75 -49.25
C ALA A 297 54.14 15.59 -49.39
N VAL A 298 53.36 15.37 -50.46
CA VAL A 298 52.08 16.08 -50.66
C VAL A 298 51.02 15.69 -49.63
N LYS A 299 50.98 14.43 -49.20
CA LYS A 299 50.06 13.98 -48.14
C LYS A 299 50.42 14.58 -46.78
N THR A 300 51.71 14.68 -46.48
CA THR A 300 52.21 15.26 -45.22
C THR A 300 51.92 16.76 -45.16
N THR A 301 52.12 17.52 -46.24
CA THR A 301 51.80 18.95 -46.24
C THR A 301 50.30 19.21 -46.04
N VAL A 302 49.43 18.40 -46.64
CA VAL A 302 47.97 18.49 -46.41
C VAL A 302 47.61 18.16 -44.96
N ARG A 303 48.19 17.10 -44.38
CA ARG A 303 47.94 16.74 -42.97
C ARG A 303 48.45 17.80 -42.01
N GLN A 304 49.64 18.33 -42.24
CA GLN A 304 50.22 19.40 -41.42
C GLN A 304 49.35 20.66 -41.48
N LYS A 305 48.84 21.01 -42.67
CA LYS A 305 47.88 22.10 -42.84
C LYS A 305 46.59 21.85 -42.06
N ASN A 306 46.00 20.66 -42.16
CA ASN A 306 44.76 20.33 -41.47
C ASN A 306 44.90 20.41 -39.93
N VAL A 307 46.01 19.91 -39.38
CA VAL A 307 46.28 20.01 -37.94
C VAL A 307 46.44 21.48 -37.51
N ALA A 308 47.12 22.29 -38.32
CA ALA A 308 47.24 23.72 -38.05
C ALA A 308 45.87 24.42 -38.09
N GLU A 309 45.03 24.13 -39.08
CA GLU A 309 43.67 24.68 -39.20
C GLU A 309 42.76 24.30 -38.02
N GLU A 310 42.76 23.03 -37.61
CA GLU A 310 41.93 22.55 -36.51
C GLU A 310 42.38 23.13 -35.16
N LEU A 311 43.68 23.28 -34.94
CA LEU A 311 44.22 23.86 -33.71
C LEU A 311 44.07 25.39 -33.63
N THR A 312 44.17 26.09 -34.76
CA THR A 312 44.10 27.56 -34.80
C THR A 312 42.67 28.08 -35.02
N GLY A 313 41.71 27.23 -35.38
CA GLY A 313 40.31 27.59 -35.62
C GLY A 313 40.07 28.39 -36.91
N GLY A 314 41.06 28.43 -37.80
CA GLY A 314 41.04 29.16 -39.07
C GLY A 314 41.21 28.25 -40.30
N LYS A 315 41.10 28.83 -41.50
CA LYS A 315 41.41 28.15 -42.77
C LYS A 315 42.62 28.81 -43.43
N LEU A 316 43.72 28.05 -43.55
CA LEU A 316 45.05 28.48 -44.02
C LEU A 316 45.30 28.07 -45.47
#